data_AF-A0A534T2C6-F1
#
_entry.id   AF-A0A534T2C6-F1
#
_cell.length_a   1.000
_cell.length_b   1.000
_cell.length_c   1.000
_cell.angle_alpha   90.00
_cell.angle_beta   90.00
_cell.angle_gamma   90.00
#
_symmetry.space_group_name_H-M   'P 1'
#
loop_
_entity.id
_entity.type
_entity.pdbx_description
1 polymer ?
#
loop_
_entity_poly.entity_id
_entity_poly.type
_entity_poly.pdbx_seq_one_letter_code
_entity_poly.pdbx_strand_id
1 'polypeptide(L)'
;MRTIKTLTIAAALATIATGARATTFVAMTERALARAADAIVVGTVRYIETVAAADGTINTLVTVEVEQEAKGHVGRLVVLKQPGGRVSGRQLWIAGSPTFTVGDRELLFLSAYRDGTARTTALGMGQFHLSTNPLTGVTHAERSLDGLVVGARSPRRRVLLSSLLRTIRRAVGDEEARAAAPLVTVPPEVTDPGLERETLDAFTLMSGAHARWFEADSGQAVVYRVDAAGDNALGTVATLAAVDGALAAWTNVTGASIRLERGSTAAPAPLRCDGVSQLVFNDPFREIPDPVSCSGVLALGGFCTTSETDLVNGTTFYRITEGNVTFNNGFGACSFWNQTNLAEVATHEIGHTIGLGHSSENDNEPDPVLKDATMYYRAHFDGRGAAVHADDMAGVRFIYPGATDPGVPDQDGDGVADAQDNCPGMANASQTDTDGDGEGDLCDPCPLIAGPAGDTACAPIFVSRLTVTLGKRSRLVWQGSIALPDGAATTAAHALLVNAGGVVIDTAMGGALGAGGRLPGRLRYRSDQGLITLRRTRGGTYQARVVVRHPHLSMAGAPVMSASLEVGATAFTSSLSCAEMRGGRRVRCRG
;
A
#
# COMPACT_ATOMS: atom_id res chain seq x y z
N MET A 1 52.57 -19.55 34.97
CA MET A 1 51.16 -19.62 35.42
C MET A 1 50.66 -18.23 35.74
N ARG A 2 49.83 -17.64 34.88
CA ARG A 2 48.83 -16.58 35.17
C ARG A 2 48.13 -16.24 33.86
N THR A 3 46.95 -16.80 33.66
CA THR A 3 46.05 -16.58 32.53
C THR A 3 45.40 -15.21 32.67
N ILE A 4 45.66 -14.31 31.72
CA ILE A 4 44.99 -13.01 31.59
C ILE A 4 43.69 -13.25 30.82
N LYS A 5 42.55 -12.99 31.46
CA LYS A 5 41.23 -13.00 30.82
C LYS A 5 41.05 -11.71 30.02
N THR A 6 40.99 -11.81 28.71
CA THR A 6 40.58 -10.74 27.80
C THR A 6 39.06 -10.59 27.87
N LEU A 7 38.57 -9.42 28.27
CA LEU A 7 37.15 -9.07 28.30
C LEU A 7 36.81 -8.41 26.95
N THR A 8 36.19 -9.16 26.04
CA THR A 8 35.71 -8.62 24.77
C THR A 8 34.34 -7.97 24.99
N ILE A 9 34.28 -6.64 24.98
CA ILE A 9 33.02 -5.89 24.97
C ILE A 9 32.53 -5.86 23.52
N ALA A 10 31.54 -6.68 23.20
CA ALA A 10 30.80 -6.59 21.94
C ALA A 10 29.77 -5.46 22.05
N ALA A 11 30.09 -4.28 21.51
CA ALA A 11 29.13 -3.21 21.29
C ALA A 11 28.33 -3.50 20.01
N ALA A 12 27.14 -4.09 20.15
CA ALA A 12 26.18 -4.20 19.07
C ALA A 12 25.48 -2.84 18.86
N LEU A 13 26.02 -1.99 17.99
CA LEU A 13 25.27 -0.89 17.39
C LEU A 13 24.43 -1.47 16.25
N ALA A 14 23.19 -1.85 16.55
CA ALA A 14 22.19 -2.12 15.53
C ALA A 14 21.79 -0.79 14.87
N THR A 15 22.41 -0.46 13.75
CA THR A 15 21.91 0.58 12.85
C THR A 15 20.64 0.04 12.19
N ILE A 16 19.47 0.50 12.64
CA ILE A 16 18.21 0.25 11.94
C ILE A 16 18.29 1.04 10.62
N ALA A 17 18.61 0.35 9.55
CA ALA A 17 18.55 0.87 8.19
C ALA A 17 17.08 0.93 7.77
N THR A 18 16.51 2.14 7.78
CA THR A 18 15.11 2.38 7.44
C THR A 18 14.98 2.94 6.03
N GLY A 19 14.14 2.31 5.21
CA GLY A 19 13.85 2.67 3.83
C GLY A 19 12.99 3.94 3.66
N ALA A 20 13.21 4.65 2.56
CA ALA A 20 12.41 5.75 2.01
C ALA A 20 11.44 5.19 0.95
N ARG A 21 10.28 5.84 0.71
CA ARG A 21 9.09 5.31 0.00
C ARG A 21 8.47 6.26 -1.06
N ALA A 22 8.22 5.78 -2.28
CA ALA A 22 7.46 6.42 -3.38
C ALA A 22 6.60 5.35 -4.10
N THR A 23 6.26 5.49 -5.39
CA THR A 23 5.79 4.39 -6.28
C THR A 23 6.55 3.11 -6.03
N THR A 24 6.02 1.95 -6.42
CA THR A 24 6.60 0.65 -6.01
C THR A 24 8.13 0.67 -6.12
N PHE A 25 8.80 0.41 -4.99
CA PHE A 25 10.23 0.66 -4.83
C PHE A 25 10.89 -0.42 -3.98
N VAL A 26 12.22 -0.44 -4.07
CA VAL A 26 13.09 -1.14 -3.12
C VAL A 26 13.64 -0.16 -2.10
N ALA A 27 13.45 -0.49 -0.83
CA ALA A 27 13.81 0.29 0.35
C ALA A 27 15.11 1.08 0.27
N MET A 28 15.04 2.41 0.19
CA MET A 28 16.24 3.26 0.20
C MET A 28 16.58 3.77 1.59
N THR A 29 17.74 3.41 2.13
CA THR A 29 18.21 4.03 3.39
C THR A 29 18.42 5.54 3.22
N GLU A 30 18.37 6.31 4.31
CA GLU A 30 18.72 7.75 4.29
C GLU A 30 20.11 8.01 3.70
N ARG A 31 21.04 7.06 3.87
CA ARG A 31 22.37 7.09 3.23
C ARG A 31 22.28 6.87 1.73
N ALA A 32 21.48 5.89 1.27
CA ALA A 32 21.27 5.65 -0.15
C ALA A 32 20.58 6.84 -0.83
N LEU A 33 19.59 7.45 -0.17
CA LEU A 33 18.92 8.66 -0.63
C LEU A 33 19.90 9.84 -0.69
N ALA A 34 20.75 10.02 0.34
CA ALA A 34 21.79 11.05 0.34
C ALA A 34 22.84 10.84 -0.75
N ARG A 35 23.14 9.58 -1.12
CA ARG A 35 24.03 9.24 -2.23
C ARG A 35 23.39 9.53 -3.58
N ALA A 36 22.11 9.20 -3.75
CA ALA A 36 21.36 9.43 -4.99
C ALA A 36 21.13 10.93 -5.30
N ALA A 37 21.02 11.78 -4.28
CA ALA A 37 20.79 13.21 -4.44
C ALA A 37 22.03 13.95 -4.93
N ASP A 38 21.89 14.88 -5.88
CA ASP A 38 22.94 15.80 -6.31
C ASP A 38 23.09 16.98 -5.32
N ALA A 39 21.98 17.44 -4.73
CA ALA A 39 21.97 18.44 -3.67
C ALA A 39 20.97 18.07 -2.56
N ILE A 40 21.20 18.59 -1.35
CA ILE A 40 20.28 18.42 -0.22
C ILE A 40 20.14 19.77 0.46
N VAL A 41 18.91 20.27 0.60
CA VAL A 41 18.62 21.60 1.13
C VAL A 41 17.55 21.57 2.21
N VAL A 42 17.64 22.50 3.15
CA VAL A 42 16.53 22.91 4.00
C VAL A 42 16.03 24.26 3.49
N GLY A 43 14.74 24.40 3.30
CA GLY A 43 14.15 25.64 2.80
C GLY A 43 12.67 25.76 3.08
N THR A 44 12.12 26.93 2.76
CA THR A 44 10.70 27.23 2.89
C THR A 44 10.07 27.34 1.50
N VAL A 45 8.95 26.67 1.28
CA VAL A 45 8.16 26.77 0.04
C VAL A 45 7.53 28.15 -0.05
N ARG A 46 7.80 28.89 -1.13
CA ARG A 46 7.35 30.26 -1.32
C ARG A 46 6.23 30.40 -2.33
N TYR A 47 6.28 29.62 -3.41
CA TYR A 47 5.35 29.75 -4.51
C TYR A 47 5.21 28.40 -5.24
N ILE A 48 3.98 28.07 -5.62
CA ILE A 48 3.65 26.85 -6.37
C ILE A 48 2.78 27.27 -7.57
N GLU A 49 3.15 26.80 -8.76
CA GLU A 49 2.33 26.93 -9.96
C GLU A 49 2.37 25.64 -10.77
N THR A 50 1.25 25.23 -11.35
CA THR A 50 1.24 24.24 -12.43
C THR A 50 1.42 24.96 -13.76
N VAL A 51 2.28 24.41 -14.62
CA VAL A 51 2.45 24.84 -16.01
C VAL A 51 2.13 23.68 -16.95
N ALA A 52 1.48 23.97 -18.08
CA ALA A 52 1.25 22.98 -19.13
C ALA A 52 1.60 23.48 -20.52
N ALA A 53 2.17 22.57 -21.30
CA ALA A 53 2.51 22.78 -22.69
C ALA A 53 1.46 22.15 -23.62
N ALA A 54 1.40 22.65 -24.86
CA ALA A 54 0.48 22.17 -25.89
C ALA A 54 0.73 20.70 -26.30
N ASP A 55 1.91 20.15 -26.01
CA ASP A 55 2.26 18.75 -26.25
C ASP A 55 1.72 17.78 -25.18
N GLY A 56 0.95 18.29 -24.22
CA GLY A 56 0.35 17.51 -23.14
C GLY A 56 1.20 17.44 -21.88
N THR A 57 2.42 17.98 -21.87
CA THR A 57 3.26 18.00 -20.68
C THR A 57 2.62 18.85 -19.59
N ILE A 58 2.53 18.34 -18.36
CA ILE A 58 2.05 19.06 -17.18
C ILE A 58 3.11 18.92 -16.08
N ASN A 59 3.63 20.04 -15.59
CA ASN A 59 4.59 20.08 -14.49
C ASN A 59 4.13 21.07 -13.42
N THR A 60 4.49 20.80 -12.17
CA THR A 60 4.35 21.75 -11.09
C THR A 60 5.71 22.32 -10.72
N LEU A 61 5.81 23.64 -10.78
CA LEU A 61 6.96 24.42 -10.39
C LEU A 61 6.83 24.82 -8.93
N VAL A 62 7.81 24.44 -8.11
CA VAL A 62 7.83 24.71 -6.66
C VAL A 62 9.03 25.56 -6.34
N THR A 63 8.80 26.83 -6.03
CA THR A 63 9.85 27.76 -5.63
C THR A 63 10.15 27.60 -4.14
N VAL A 64 11.40 27.26 -3.83
CA VAL A 64 11.90 27.08 -2.46
C VAL A 64 12.97 28.12 -2.18
N GLU A 65 12.79 28.87 -1.09
CA GLU A 65 13.84 29.72 -0.53
C GLU A 65 14.74 28.86 0.37
N VAL A 66 16.01 28.75 0.00
CA VAL A 66 16.99 27.88 0.66
C VAL A 66 17.55 28.59 1.90
N GLU A 67 17.46 27.92 3.03
CA GLU A 67 17.99 28.37 4.32
C GLU A 67 19.34 27.73 4.64
N GLN A 68 19.51 26.46 4.26
CA GLN A 68 20.72 25.69 4.52
C GLN A 68 20.96 24.66 3.42
N GLU A 69 22.21 24.55 2.98
CA GLU A 69 22.68 23.49 2.09
C GLU A 69 23.41 22.42 2.92
N ALA A 70 22.93 21.17 2.85
CA ALA A 70 23.53 20.02 3.51
C ALA A 70 24.42 19.20 2.56
N LYS A 71 24.18 19.27 1.25
CA LYS A 71 24.98 18.70 0.16
C LYS A 71 24.79 19.54 -1.11
N GLY A 72 25.84 19.68 -1.92
CA GLY A 72 25.79 20.43 -3.17
C GLY A 72 25.62 21.94 -2.96
N HIS A 73 25.45 22.69 -4.04
CA HIS A 73 25.19 24.13 -4.02
C HIS A 73 24.09 24.45 -5.04
N VAL A 74 23.02 25.11 -4.59
CA VAL A 74 21.87 25.53 -5.41
C VAL A 74 21.56 27.01 -5.26
N GLY A 75 22.23 27.71 -4.34
CA GLY A 75 22.02 29.13 -4.09
C GLY A 75 20.78 29.40 -3.23
N ARG A 76 20.39 30.68 -3.14
CA ARG A 76 19.33 31.15 -2.21
C ARG A 76 17.92 30.77 -2.64
N LEU A 77 17.72 30.49 -3.92
CA LEU A 77 16.43 30.18 -4.51
C LEU A 77 16.60 29.00 -5.47
N VAL A 78 15.72 28.00 -5.34
CA VAL A 78 15.64 26.87 -6.27
C VAL A 78 14.19 26.63 -6.63
N VAL A 79 13.92 26.42 -7.91
CA VAL A 79 12.60 26.07 -8.44
C VAL A 79 12.65 24.61 -8.87
N LEU A 80 11.86 23.77 -8.18
CA LEU A 80 11.75 22.35 -8.50
C LEU A 80 10.72 22.16 -9.61
N LYS A 81 11.01 21.30 -10.59
CA LYS A 81 10.10 20.96 -11.68
C LYS A 81 9.54 19.55 -11.47
N GLN A 82 8.43 19.41 -10.75
CA GLN A 82 7.82 18.10 -10.49
C GLN A 82 6.89 17.71 -11.63
N PRO A 83 6.88 16.45 -12.09
CA PRO A 83 5.87 15.99 -13.03
C PRO A 83 4.48 15.98 -12.36
N GLY A 84 3.46 16.31 -13.15
CA GLY A 84 2.08 16.34 -12.70
C GLY A 84 1.63 17.72 -12.22
N GLY A 85 0.33 17.83 -11.96
CA GLY A 85 -0.34 19.09 -11.64
C GLY A 85 -1.73 19.17 -12.22
N ARG A 86 -2.43 20.25 -11.93
CA ARG A 86 -3.76 20.55 -12.47
C ARG A 86 -3.75 21.94 -13.10
N VAL A 87 -4.32 22.02 -14.30
CA VAL A 87 -4.43 23.26 -15.07
C VAL A 87 -5.62 23.18 -16.01
N SER A 88 -6.47 24.20 -16.01
CA SER A 88 -7.61 24.32 -16.95
C SER A 88 -8.56 23.10 -16.93
N GLY A 89 -8.73 22.46 -15.77
CA GLY A 89 -9.58 21.26 -15.62
C GLY A 89 -8.95 19.95 -16.12
N ARG A 90 -7.72 19.98 -16.66
CA ARG A 90 -6.90 18.80 -16.92
C ARG A 90 -5.99 18.54 -15.73
N GLN A 91 -5.72 17.28 -15.45
CA GLN A 91 -4.78 16.89 -14.41
C GLN A 91 -3.87 15.77 -14.90
N LEU A 92 -2.59 15.84 -14.56
CA LEU A 92 -1.67 14.70 -14.60
C LEU A 92 -1.39 14.31 -13.15
N TRP A 93 -1.85 13.12 -12.79
CA TRP A 93 -1.61 12.52 -11.48
C TRP A 93 -0.50 11.48 -11.59
N ILE A 94 0.43 11.51 -10.64
CA ILE A 94 1.58 10.59 -10.57
C ILE A 94 1.63 10.03 -9.16
N ALA A 95 1.65 8.71 -9.05
CA ALA A 95 1.77 8.03 -7.76
C ALA A 95 3.07 8.43 -7.06
N GLY A 96 3.04 8.48 -5.73
CA GLY A 96 4.21 8.81 -4.92
C GLY A 96 4.81 10.21 -5.14
N SER A 97 4.16 11.10 -5.90
CA SER A 97 4.60 12.48 -6.09
C SER A 97 4.73 13.22 -4.76
N PRO A 98 5.76 14.07 -4.59
CA PRO A 98 5.93 14.89 -3.40
C PRO A 98 4.75 15.85 -3.21
N THR A 99 4.48 16.22 -1.97
CA THR A 99 3.38 17.13 -1.63
C THR A 99 3.93 18.44 -1.07
N PHE A 100 3.59 19.57 -1.66
CA PHE A 100 4.08 20.87 -1.20
C PHE A 100 2.94 21.78 -0.82
N THR A 101 3.09 22.56 0.25
CA THR A 101 2.16 23.63 0.62
C THR A 101 2.96 24.92 0.82
N VAL A 102 2.43 26.05 0.33
CA VAL A 102 3.10 27.34 0.50
C VAL A 102 3.25 27.66 1.99
N GLY A 103 4.47 28.05 2.39
CA GLY A 103 4.83 28.34 3.78
C GLY A 103 5.41 27.15 4.54
N ASP A 104 5.30 25.93 4.01
CA ASP A 104 5.91 24.77 4.63
C ASP A 104 7.44 24.84 4.58
N ARG A 105 8.06 24.32 5.63
CA ARG A 105 9.50 24.19 5.75
C ARG A 105 9.90 22.74 5.53
N GLU A 106 10.82 22.52 4.60
CA GLU A 106 11.12 21.20 4.05
C GLU A 106 12.61 20.90 4.09
N LEU A 107 12.98 19.64 4.29
CA LEU A 107 14.28 19.08 3.94
C LEU A 107 14.12 18.28 2.65
N LEU A 108 14.83 18.69 1.61
CA LEU A 108 14.68 18.20 0.25
C LEU A 108 15.99 17.62 -0.26
N PHE A 109 15.89 16.39 -0.75
CA PHE A 109 16.92 15.72 -1.54
C PHE A 109 16.59 15.97 -3.00
N LEU A 110 17.55 16.52 -3.75
CA LEU A 110 17.35 17.01 -5.10
C LEU A 110 18.28 16.27 -6.08
N SER A 111 17.75 15.86 -7.23
CA SER A 111 18.52 15.26 -8.31
C SER A 111 18.33 16.05 -9.61
N ALA A 112 19.38 16.07 -10.43
CA ALA A 112 19.34 16.64 -11.77
C ALA A 112 18.64 15.67 -12.71
N TYR A 113 17.62 16.16 -13.42
CA TYR A 113 16.94 15.40 -14.46
C TYR A 113 17.61 15.59 -15.83
N ARG A 114 17.09 14.93 -16.87
CA ARG A 114 17.68 14.97 -18.23
C ARG A 114 17.91 16.39 -18.76
N ASP A 115 16.99 17.31 -18.47
CA ASP A 115 17.05 18.73 -18.84
C ASP A 115 17.87 19.59 -17.84
N GLY A 116 18.49 18.95 -16.85
CA GLY A 116 19.26 19.59 -15.78
C GLY A 116 18.40 20.16 -14.65
N THR A 117 17.08 20.17 -14.79
CA THR A 117 16.20 20.78 -13.78
C THR A 117 16.21 20.00 -12.47
N ALA A 118 16.07 20.72 -11.36
CA ALA A 118 15.99 20.11 -10.04
C ALA A 118 14.61 19.47 -9.83
N ARG A 119 14.60 18.20 -9.39
CA ARG A 119 13.39 17.55 -8.86
C ARG A 119 13.70 16.87 -7.54
N THR A 120 12.65 16.48 -6.83
CA THR A 120 12.82 15.71 -5.60
C THR A 120 13.37 14.32 -5.95
N THR A 121 14.49 13.94 -5.35
CA THR A 121 15.11 12.63 -5.57
C THR A 121 14.12 11.53 -5.20
N ALA A 122 13.85 10.63 -6.15
CA ALA A 122 12.95 9.50 -5.95
C ALA A 122 11.54 9.94 -5.49
N LEU A 123 10.98 10.98 -6.13
CA LEU A 123 9.64 11.52 -5.88
C LEU A 123 9.46 11.96 -4.41
N GLY A 124 8.33 11.62 -3.76
CA GLY A 124 8.07 11.91 -2.35
C GLY A 124 9.13 11.36 -1.39
N MET A 125 10.00 10.43 -1.83
CA MET A 125 11.10 9.96 -1.00
C MET A 125 12.10 11.02 -0.63
N GLY A 126 12.35 11.98 -1.51
CA GLY A 126 13.34 13.01 -1.24
C GLY A 126 12.80 14.12 -0.36
N GLN A 127 11.55 14.05 0.08
CA GLN A 127 10.91 15.08 0.89
C GLN A 127 10.79 14.68 2.36
N PHE A 128 11.07 15.65 3.22
CA PHE A 128 10.71 15.60 4.64
C PHE A 128 10.15 16.94 5.09
N HIS A 129 8.92 16.93 5.60
CA HIS A 129 8.31 18.08 6.23
C HIS A 129 8.95 18.36 7.60
N LEU A 130 9.33 19.60 7.86
CA LEU A 130 10.02 19.98 9.08
C LEU A 130 9.04 20.64 10.07
N SER A 131 8.72 19.90 11.13
CA SER A 131 7.90 20.43 12.22
C SER A 131 8.77 20.80 13.43
N THR A 132 8.61 22.01 13.95
CA THR A 132 9.31 22.44 15.17
C THR A 132 8.34 22.45 16.34
N ASN A 133 8.67 21.72 17.40
CA ASN A 133 7.85 21.75 18.60
C ASN A 133 8.02 23.10 19.31
N PRO A 134 6.96 23.91 19.47
CA PRO A 134 7.06 25.27 19.98
C PRO A 134 7.49 25.35 21.46
N LEU A 135 7.29 24.27 22.23
CA LEU A 135 7.66 24.23 23.65
C LEU A 135 9.13 23.86 23.86
N THR A 136 9.68 23.02 22.99
CA THR A 136 11.04 22.47 23.17
C THR A 136 12.05 23.05 22.19
N GLY A 137 11.59 23.72 21.13
CA GLY A 137 12.42 24.18 20.01
C GLY A 137 12.98 23.04 19.15
N VAL A 138 12.62 21.77 19.45
CA VAL A 138 13.15 20.61 18.74
C VAL A 138 12.45 20.45 17.40
N THR A 139 13.23 20.54 16.32
CA THR A 139 12.77 20.26 14.96
C THR A 139 12.87 18.78 14.62
N HIS A 140 11.77 18.24 14.12
CA HIS A 140 11.70 16.91 13.57
C HIS A 140 11.54 16.98 12.06
N ALA A 141 12.20 16.06 11.36
CA ALA A 141 11.89 15.75 9.98
C ALA A 141 10.84 14.64 9.97
N GLU A 142 9.69 14.97 9.40
CA GLU A 142 8.56 14.06 9.21
C GLU A 142 8.48 13.68 7.75
N ARG A 143 8.12 12.42 7.52
CA ARG A 143 7.58 12.02 6.22
C ARG A 143 6.15 11.58 6.44
N SER A 144 5.22 12.34 5.86
CA SER A 144 3.82 11.96 5.72
C SER A 144 3.62 11.60 4.27
N LEU A 145 2.99 10.46 4.02
CA LEU A 145 2.53 10.07 2.71
C LEU A 145 1.04 9.78 2.93
N ASP A 146 0.21 10.67 2.42
CA ASP A 146 -1.24 10.58 2.54
C ASP A 146 -1.76 10.00 1.22
N GLY A 147 -1.74 8.67 1.08
CA GLY A 147 -2.42 7.94 0.01
C GLY A 147 -3.84 7.52 0.41
N LEU A 148 -4.68 7.29 -0.60
CA LEU A 148 -6.14 7.15 -0.62
C LEU A 148 -6.74 6.01 0.25
N VAL A 149 -6.49 5.98 1.57
CA VAL A 149 -7.22 5.07 2.47
C VAL A 149 -8.57 5.69 2.82
N VAL A 150 -9.65 5.02 2.46
CA VAL A 150 -10.98 5.32 3.02
C VAL A 150 -10.94 4.98 4.52
N GLY A 151 -10.62 5.97 5.36
CA GLY A 151 -10.93 5.94 6.80
C GLY A 151 -9.80 5.69 7.81
N ALA A 152 -8.52 5.62 7.42
CA ALA A 152 -7.42 5.49 8.40
C ALA A 152 -6.31 6.56 8.23
N ARG A 153 -5.77 7.06 9.36
CA ARG A 153 -4.64 8.01 9.38
C ARG A 153 -3.33 7.25 9.21
N SER A 154 -2.57 7.57 8.16
CA SER A 154 -1.23 7.01 7.93
C SER A 154 -0.27 7.33 9.10
N PRO A 155 0.52 6.36 9.59
CA PRO A 155 1.51 6.62 10.63
C PRO A 155 2.68 7.44 10.08
N ARG A 156 2.92 8.61 10.69
CA ARG A 156 4.03 9.50 10.33
C ARG A 156 5.36 8.99 10.88
N ARG A 157 6.35 8.82 9.99
CA ARG A 157 7.72 8.58 10.42
C ARG A 157 8.36 9.91 10.82
N ARG A 158 8.78 10.03 12.08
CA ARG A 158 9.34 11.26 12.65
C ARG A 158 10.75 10.99 13.19
N VAL A 159 11.73 11.73 12.70
CA VAL A 159 13.13 11.66 13.16
C VAL A 159 13.64 13.05 13.57
N LEU A 160 14.59 13.12 14.49
CA LEU A 160 15.23 14.40 14.84
C LEU A 160 16.03 14.93 13.65
N LEU A 161 15.78 16.18 13.23
CA LEU A 161 16.48 16.80 12.11
C LEU A 161 18.00 16.80 12.31
N SER A 162 18.46 17.09 13.52
CA SER A 162 19.89 17.08 13.88
C SER A 162 20.53 15.70 13.75
N SER A 163 19.77 14.63 13.97
CA SER A 163 20.24 13.26 13.76
C SER A 163 20.34 12.95 12.28
N LEU A 164 19.31 13.29 11.51
CA LEU A 164 19.27 13.07 10.07
C LEU A 164 20.39 13.83 9.34
N LEU A 165 20.60 15.11 9.66
CA LEU A 165 21.69 15.91 9.09
C LEU A 165 23.08 15.33 9.42
N ARG A 166 23.28 14.71 10.59
CA ARG A 166 24.53 14.00 10.90
C ARG A 166 24.68 12.74 10.04
N THR A 167 23.61 11.98 9.82
CA THR A 167 23.62 10.82 8.92
C THR A 167 23.98 11.23 7.49
N ILE A 168 23.38 12.32 7.00
CA ILE A 168 23.66 12.89 5.67
C ILE A 168 25.14 13.29 5.56
N ARG A 169 25.66 14.07 6.50
CA ARG A 169 27.08 14.50 6.48
C ARG A 169 28.06 13.34 6.46
N ARG A 170 27.78 12.27 7.21
CA ARG A 170 28.60 11.04 7.19
C ARG A 170 28.52 10.36 5.83
N ALA A 171 27.32 10.20 5.28
CA ALA A 171 27.14 9.61 3.96
C ALA A 171 27.85 10.41 2.85
N VAL A 172 27.91 11.73 2.96
CA VAL A 172 28.62 12.61 2.02
C VAL A 172 30.15 12.54 2.20
N GLY A 173 30.64 12.31 3.43
CA GLY A 173 32.08 12.28 3.74
C GLY A 173 32.78 10.93 3.51
N ASP A 174 32.03 9.83 3.46
CA ASP A 174 32.57 8.47 3.39
C ASP A 174 32.88 7.97 1.95
N GLU A 175 32.60 8.74 0.89
CA GLU A 175 32.81 8.34 -0.52
C GLU A 175 33.75 9.28 -1.30
N GLU A 176 34.48 8.74 -2.29
CA GLU A 176 34.82 9.45 -3.52
C GLU A 176 33.49 9.84 -4.20
N ALA A 177 32.89 10.94 -3.73
CA ALA A 177 31.55 11.33 -4.13
C ALA A 177 31.48 11.38 -5.66
N ARG A 178 30.55 10.61 -6.25
CA ARG A 178 30.08 10.86 -7.63
C ARG A 178 29.91 12.38 -7.74
N ALA A 179 30.59 12.99 -8.71
CA ALA A 179 30.50 14.43 -8.91
C ALA A 179 29.02 14.80 -9.05
N ALA A 180 28.53 15.64 -8.13
CA ALA A 180 27.15 16.10 -8.16
C ALA A 180 26.88 16.77 -9.50
N ALA A 181 25.82 16.37 -10.18
CA ALA A 181 25.43 17.03 -11.41
C ALA A 181 25.01 18.48 -11.08
N PRO A 182 25.39 19.48 -11.90
CA PRO A 182 24.91 20.84 -11.72
C PRO A 182 23.39 20.88 -11.90
N LEU A 183 22.70 21.58 -11.00
CA LEU A 183 21.25 21.76 -11.06
C LEU A 183 20.91 23.09 -11.74
N VAL A 184 20.01 23.03 -12.71
CA VAL A 184 19.31 24.21 -13.23
C VAL A 184 18.27 24.60 -12.17
N THR A 185 18.58 25.67 -11.44
CA THR A 185 17.77 26.11 -10.28
C THR A 185 16.61 27.01 -10.65
N VAL A 186 16.55 27.49 -11.89
CA VAL A 186 15.41 28.22 -12.46
C VAL A 186 15.13 27.62 -13.84
N PRO A 187 14.11 26.76 -13.97
CA PRO A 187 13.74 26.17 -15.25
C PRO A 187 13.23 27.24 -16.24
N PRO A 188 13.46 27.07 -17.55
CA PRO A 188 12.98 28.03 -18.57
C PRO A 188 11.45 28.21 -18.55
N GLU A 189 10.72 27.17 -18.12
CA GLU A 189 9.27 27.19 -17.97
C GLU A 189 8.77 28.25 -16.98
N VAL A 190 9.61 28.76 -16.07
CA VAL A 190 9.22 29.84 -15.14
C VAL A 190 8.80 31.09 -15.91
N THR A 191 9.46 31.39 -17.03
CA THR A 191 9.25 32.62 -17.80
C THR A 191 8.62 32.42 -19.17
N ASP A 192 8.30 31.18 -19.54
CA ASP A 192 7.74 30.87 -20.85
C ASP A 192 6.28 31.38 -20.99
N PRO A 193 6.01 32.37 -21.86
CA PRO A 193 4.66 32.90 -22.05
C PRO A 193 3.75 31.96 -22.84
N GLY A 194 4.29 30.91 -23.47
CA GLY A 194 3.53 29.94 -24.25
C GLY A 194 2.88 28.82 -23.43
N LEU A 195 3.12 28.78 -22.11
CA LEU A 195 2.57 27.77 -21.21
C LEU A 195 1.26 28.25 -20.59
N GLU A 196 0.29 27.34 -20.48
CA GLU A 196 -0.86 27.51 -19.59
C GLU A 196 -0.41 27.43 -18.14
N ARG A 197 -1.05 28.20 -17.24
CA ARG A 197 -0.60 28.32 -15.84
C ARG A 197 -1.76 28.36 -14.86
N GLU A 198 -1.56 27.75 -13.70
CA GLU A 198 -2.47 27.82 -12.55
C GLU A 198 -1.66 27.93 -11.25
N THR A 199 -1.88 28.99 -10.48
CA THR A 199 -1.25 29.18 -9.16
C THR A 199 -1.97 28.33 -8.11
N LEU A 200 -1.21 27.68 -7.23
CA LEU A 200 -1.75 26.77 -6.23
C LEU A 200 -1.29 27.17 -4.82
N ASP A 201 -2.18 27.02 -3.84
CA ASP A 201 -1.80 27.10 -2.41
C ASP A 201 -1.06 25.83 -1.97
N ALA A 202 -1.38 24.69 -2.61
CA ALA A 202 -0.76 23.40 -2.38
C ALA A 202 -0.72 22.54 -3.65
N PHE A 203 0.35 21.77 -3.79
CA PHE A 203 0.47 20.66 -4.74
C PHE A 203 0.31 19.35 -3.98
N THR A 204 -0.89 18.78 -4.05
CA THR A 204 -1.23 17.51 -3.41
C THR A 204 -1.80 16.57 -4.45
N LEU A 205 -0.94 15.83 -5.13
CA LEU A 205 -1.43 14.79 -6.03
C LEU A 205 -1.92 13.57 -5.23
N MET A 206 -1.32 13.25 -4.08
CA MET A 206 -1.69 12.03 -3.34
C MET A 206 -3.14 11.98 -2.81
N SER A 207 -3.82 13.12 -2.66
CA SER A 207 -5.19 13.23 -2.12
C SER A 207 -6.22 13.82 -3.09
N GLY A 208 -5.84 14.09 -4.35
CA GLY A 208 -6.43 15.19 -5.12
C GLY A 208 -7.62 14.88 -6.05
N ALA A 209 -7.80 13.64 -6.51
CA ALA A 209 -8.93 13.30 -7.37
C ALA A 209 -9.16 11.79 -7.36
N HIS A 210 -10.29 11.36 -6.80
CA HIS A 210 -10.84 10.06 -7.18
C HIS A 210 -11.05 10.11 -8.70
N ALA A 211 -10.44 9.19 -9.44
CA ALA A 211 -10.54 9.15 -10.89
C ALA A 211 -10.75 7.72 -11.36
N ARG A 212 -11.45 7.54 -12.48
CA ARG A 212 -11.70 6.23 -13.07
C ARG A 212 -11.85 6.32 -14.58
N TRP A 213 -11.65 5.20 -15.26
CA TRP A 213 -12.06 5.02 -16.65
C TRP A 213 -13.58 4.90 -16.76
N PHE A 214 -14.19 5.61 -17.71
CA PHE A 214 -15.64 5.56 -17.96
C PHE A 214 -15.97 4.46 -18.97
N GLU A 215 -14.97 4.03 -19.72
CA GLU A 215 -14.98 2.94 -20.69
C GLU A 215 -15.45 1.62 -20.05
N ALA A 216 -15.21 1.43 -18.76
CA ALA A 216 -15.70 0.29 -18.00
C ALA A 216 -17.24 0.17 -18.03
N ASP A 217 -17.97 1.29 -18.03
CA ASP A 217 -19.45 1.28 -17.99
C ASP A 217 -20.08 0.86 -19.33
N SER A 218 -19.34 1.01 -20.43
CA SER A 218 -19.76 0.54 -21.76
C SER A 218 -19.16 -0.81 -22.13
N GLY A 219 -18.36 -1.42 -21.25
CA GLY A 219 -17.60 -2.64 -21.51
C GLY A 219 -16.47 -2.46 -22.52
N GLN A 220 -16.10 -1.21 -22.84
CA GLN A 220 -14.99 -0.88 -23.72
C GLN A 220 -13.67 -1.11 -22.99
N ALA A 221 -12.73 -1.79 -23.66
CA ALA A 221 -11.40 -2.01 -23.11
C ALA A 221 -10.55 -0.73 -23.10
N VAL A 222 -9.80 -0.55 -22.02
CA VAL A 222 -8.70 0.42 -21.92
C VAL A 222 -7.46 -0.24 -22.51
N VAL A 223 -6.89 0.39 -23.54
CA VAL A 223 -5.79 -0.20 -24.33
C VAL A 223 -4.47 0.47 -23.97
N TYR A 224 -3.49 -0.33 -23.53
CA TYR A 224 -2.13 0.13 -23.24
C TYR A 224 -1.19 -0.25 -24.39
N ARG A 225 -0.53 0.74 -24.99
CA ARG A 225 0.57 0.49 -25.92
C ARG A 225 1.81 0.11 -25.16
N VAL A 226 2.60 -0.81 -25.70
CA VAL A 226 3.78 -1.33 -25.00
C VAL A 226 5.00 -1.07 -25.85
N ASP A 227 6.07 -0.56 -25.23
CA ASP A 227 7.35 -0.43 -25.89
C ASP A 227 7.81 -1.78 -26.46
N ALA A 228 8.15 -1.79 -27.76
CA ALA A 228 8.59 -2.97 -28.48
C ALA A 228 9.90 -3.56 -27.96
N ALA A 229 10.76 -2.74 -27.33
CA ALA A 229 12.03 -3.21 -26.80
C ALA A 229 11.83 -4.11 -25.57
N GLY A 230 10.87 -3.77 -24.71
CA GLY A 230 10.68 -4.39 -23.41
C GLY A 230 11.86 -4.14 -22.46
N ASP A 231 11.91 -4.86 -21.33
CA ASP A 231 13.02 -4.79 -20.39
C ASP A 231 14.31 -5.36 -21.01
N ASN A 232 15.41 -4.62 -20.92
CA ASN A 232 16.68 -4.98 -21.54
C ASN A 232 17.32 -6.26 -20.96
N ALA A 233 17.05 -6.59 -19.69
CA ALA A 233 17.64 -7.75 -19.03
C ALA A 233 16.80 -9.01 -19.22
N LEU A 234 15.47 -8.87 -19.24
CA LEU A 234 14.53 -9.97 -19.37
C LEU A 234 14.19 -10.28 -20.84
N GLY A 235 14.33 -9.29 -21.71
CA GLY A 235 13.96 -9.36 -23.12
C GLY A 235 12.45 -9.23 -23.34
N THR A 236 12.09 -9.01 -24.61
CA THR A 236 10.72 -8.67 -25.01
C THR A 236 9.69 -9.74 -24.66
N VAL A 237 10.01 -11.03 -24.86
CA VAL A 237 9.05 -12.13 -24.61
C VAL A 237 8.64 -12.21 -23.14
N ALA A 238 9.60 -12.19 -22.23
CA ALA A 238 9.33 -12.20 -20.79
C ALA A 238 8.61 -10.92 -20.34
N THR A 239 8.99 -9.78 -20.92
CA THR A 239 8.35 -8.49 -20.64
C THR A 239 6.87 -8.49 -21.04
N LEU A 240 6.56 -8.91 -22.27
CA LEU A 240 5.17 -8.96 -22.75
C LEU A 240 4.33 -9.96 -21.95
N ALA A 241 4.89 -11.09 -21.55
CA ALA A 241 4.20 -12.04 -20.69
C ALA A 241 3.91 -11.47 -19.28
N ALA A 242 4.83 -10.70 -18.70
CA ALA A 242 4.60 -10.00 -17.43
C ALA A 242 3.50 -8.94 -17.55
N VAL A 243 3.51 -8.17 -18.64
CA VAL A 243 2.48 -7.16 -18.94
C VAL A 243 1.11 -7.80 -19.16
N ASP A 244 1.03 -8.85 -19.98
CA ASP A 244 -0.22 -9.56 -20.26
C ASP A 244 -0.81 -10.15 -18.98
N GLY A 245 0.04 -10.72 -18.11
CA GLY A 245 -0.37 -11.17 -16.78
C GLY A 245 -0.91 -10.04 -15.91
N ALA A 246 -0.22 -8.89 -15.86
CA ALA A 246 -0.63 -7.75 -15.04
C ALA A 246 -1.97 -7.14 -15.49
N LEU A 247 -2.17 -6.97 -16.79
CA LEU A 247 -3.45 -6.49 -17.36
C LEU A 247 -4.58 -7.48 -17.09
N ALA A 248 -4.29 -8.79 -17.21
CA ALA A 248 -5.24 -9.85 -16.92
C ALA A 248 -5.61 -9.92 -15.43
N ALA A 249 -4.66 -9.68 -14.52
CA ALA A 249 -4.91 -9.71 -13.08
C ALA A 249 -6.01 -8.71 -12.66
N TRP A 250 -6.01 -7.50 -13.24
CA TRP A 250 -7.08 -6.51 -13.01
C TRP A 250 -8.36 -6.82 -13.79
N THR A 251 -8.24 -7.27 -15.04
CA THR A 251 -9.40 -7.57 -15.91
C THR A 251 -10.22 -8.76 -15.42
N ASN A 252 -9.57 -9.73 -14.80
CA ASN A 252 -10.19 -10.98 -14.35
C ASN A 252 -10.73 -10.90 -12.92
N VAL A 253 -10.75 -9.72 -12.30
CA VAL A 253 -11.41 -9.55 -11.00
C VAL A 253 -12.91 -9.70 -11.18
N THR A 254 -13.43 -10.84 -10.73
CA THR A 254 -14.87 -11.09 -10.63
C THR A 254 -15.57 -9.91 -9.95
N GLY A 255 -16.68 -9.44 -10.53
CA GLY A 255 -17.45 -8.33 -9.99
C GLY A 255 -16.89 -6.94 -10.32
N ALA A 256 -15.80 -6.83 -11.07
CA ALA A 256 -15.30 -5.57 -11.62
C ALA A 256 -15.58 -5.48 -13.14
N SER A 257 -15.97 -4.29 -13.64
CA SER A 257 -16.28 -4.06 -15.06
C SER A 257 -15.07 -3.66 -15.91
N ILE A 258 -13.95 -3.29 -15.28
CA ILE A 258 -12.78 -2.79 -15.99
C ILE A 258 -12.15 -3.87 -16.87
N ARG A 259 -11.88 -3.53 -18.13
CA ARG A 259 -11.18 -4.41 -19.08
C ARG A 259 -9.93 -3.71 -19.56
N LEU A 260 -8.78 -4.34 -19.37
CA LEU A 260 -7.49 -3.82 -19.76
C LEU A 260 -6.89 -4.72 -20.85
N GLU A 261 -6.43 -4.12 -21.93
CA GLU A 261 -5.88 -4.86 -23.07
C GLU A 261 -4.53 -4.29 -23.48
N ARG A 262 -3.64 -5.19 -23.91
CA ARG A 262 -2.41 -4.78 -24.58
C ARG A 262 -2.71 -4.41 -26.02
N GLY A 263 -2.42 -3.16 -26.36
CA GLY A 263 -2.49 -2.64 -27.71
C GLY A 263 -1.30 -3.01 -28.59
N SER A 264 -1.21 -2.32 -29.74
CA SER A 264 -0.03 -2.40 -30.60
C SER A 264 1.21 -1.85 -29.91
N THR A 265 2.37 -2.32 -30.35
CA THR A 265 3.64 -1.75 -29.91
C THR A 265 3.80 -0.32 -30.43
N ALA A 266 4.37 0.56 -29.63
CA ALA A 266 4.68 1.94 -30.02
C ALA A 266 6.12 2.30 -29.65
N ALA A 267 6.66 3.33 -30.30
CA ALA A 267 7.88 3.96 -29.83
C ALA A 267 7.60 4.61 -28.47
N PRO A 268 8.50 4.45 -27.48
CA PRO A 268 8.29 5.03 -26.17
C PRO A 268 8.23 6.57 -26.28
N ALA A 269 7.36 7.20 -25.49
CA ALA A 269 7.25 8.64 -25.36
C ALA A 269 7.40 9.06 -23.89
N PRO A 270 7.89 10.29 -23.60
CA PRO A 270 7.98 10.77 -22.22
C PRO A 270 6.58 10.92 -21.61
N LEU A 271 6.51 10.89 -20.29
CA LEU A 271 5.30 11.10 -19.51
C LEU A 271 4.67 12.47 -19.82
N ARG A 272 3.47 12.44 -20.39
CA ARG A 272 2.63 13.60 -20.73
C ARG A 272 1.17 13.16 -20.82
N CYS A 273 0.27 14.07 -21.17
CA CYS A 273 -1.13 13.79 -21.46
C CYS A 273 -1.42 13.99 -22.96
N ASP A 274 -1.00 13.03 -23.80
CA ASP A 274 -1.16 13.07 -25.27
C ASP A 274 -2.30 12.18 -25.81
N GLY A 275 -3.07 11.57 -24.92
CA GLY A 275 -4.19 10.68 -25.21
C GLY A 275 -3.79 9.23 -25.48
N VAL A 276 -2.55 8.83 -25.18
CA VAL A 276 -2.06 7.46 -25.41
C VAL A 276 -1.59 6.82 -24.12
N SER A 277 -2.34 5.84 -23.62
CA SER A 277 -1.88 5.00 -22.51
C SER A 277 -0.70 4.13 -22.96
N GLN A 278 0.44 4.21 -22.24
CA GLN A 278 1.65 3.47 -22.60
C GLN A 278 2.39 2.86 -21.40
N LEU A 279 3.05 1.73 -21.67
CA LEU A 279 4.00 1.07 -20.79
C LEU A 279 5.40 1.16 -21.42
N VAL A 280 6.29 1.93 -20.79
CA VAL A 280 7.64 2.25 -21.27
C VAL A 280 8.68 1.57 -20.39
N PHE A 281 9.68 0.91 -20.99
CA PHE A 281 10.71 0.17 -20.23
C PHE A 281 12.07 0.84 -20.30
N ASN A 282 12.88 0.61 -19.26
CA ASN A 282 14.26 1.08 -19.16
C ASN A 282 14.42 2.60 -19.08
N ASP A 283 13.36 3.31 -18.69
CA ASP A 283 13.33 4.77 -18.52
C ASP A 283 14.22 5.56 -19.51
N PRO A 284 13.91 5.51 -20.82
CA PRO A 284 14.74 6.13 -21.85
C PRO A 284 14.77 7.66 -21.75
N PHE A 285 13.85 8.25 -20.98
CA PHE A 285 13.73 9.69 -20.79
C PHE A 285 14.34 10.19 -19.47
N ARG A 286 14.82 9.30 -18.60
CA ARG A 286 15.39 9.59 -17.27
C ARG A 286 14.41 10.35 -16.39
N GLU A 287 13.20 9.80 -16.31
CA GLU A 287 12.09 10.26 -15.47
C GLU A 287 12.24 9.79 -14.02
N ILE A 288 13.08 8.78 -13.81
CA ILE A 288 13.35 8.15 -12.53
C ILE A 288 14.87 8.09 -12.34
N PRO A 289 15.41 8.44 -11.16
CA PRO A 289 16.82 8.22 -10.89
C PRO A 289 17.20 6.74 -10.91
N ASP A 290 18.34 6.42 -11.51
CA ASP A 290 18.91 5.06 -11.51
C ASP A 290 19.05 4.54 -10.07
N PRO A 291 18.87 3.22 -9.84
CA PRO A 291 18.96 2.63 -8.50
C PRO A 291 20.36 2.72 -7.91
N VAL A 292 20.43 2.94 -6.60
CA VAL A 292 21.68 2.92 -5.83
C VAL A 292 21.75 1.61 -5.05
N SER A 293 22.69 0.74 -5.39
CA SER A 293 22.85 -0.57 -4.76
C SER A 293 21.54 -1.39 -4.77
N CYS A 294 20.90 -1.45 -5.94
CA CYS A 294 19.62 -2.14 -6.13
C CYS A 294 18.47 -1.63 -5.23
N SER A 295 18.57 -0.38 -4.75
CA SER A 295 17.52 0.31 -4.00
C SER A 295 17.09 1.56 -4.78
N GLY A 296 15.79 1.82 -4.87
CA GLY A 296 15.24 2.89 -5.68
C GLY A 296 13.80 2.64 -6.10
N VAL A 297 13.23 3.62 -6.79
CA VAL A 297 11.92 3.51 -7.45
C VAL A 297 12.01 2.49 -8.57
N LEU A 298 11.15 1.47 -8.59
CA LEU A 298 11.16 0.43 -9.63
C LEU A 298 10.43 0.88 -10.88
N ALA A 299 9.34 1.63 -10.71
CA ALA A 299 8.54 2.16 -11.80
C ALA A 299 7.73 3.38 -11.32
N LEU A 300 7.10 4.07 -12.26
CA LEU A 300 6.27 5.24 -12.02
C LEU A 300 4.99 5.09 -12.83
N GLY A 301 3.87 4.96 -12.13
CA GLY A 301 2.52 4.93 -12.69
C GLY A 301 1.76 6.24 -12.46
N GLY A 302 0.89 6.58 -13.41
CA GLY A 302 0.03 7.73 -13.28
C GLY A 302 -1.03 7.81 -14.37
N PHE A 303 -1.90 8.81 -14.26
CA PHE A 303 -3.00 8.99 -15.19
C PHE A 303 -3.30 10.46 -15.47
N CYS A 304 -3.91 10.71 -16.62
CA CYS A 304 -4.46 12.01 -16.97
C CYS A 304 -5.97 12.02 -16.79
N THR A 305 -6.52 13.15 -16.32
CA THR A 305 -7.97 13.33 -16.22
C THR A 305 -8.46 14.57 -16.97
N THR A 306 -9.77 14.58 -17.22
CA THR A 306 -10.52 15.77 -17.62
C THR A 306 -11.37 16.29 -16.46
N SER A 307 -12.14 17.35 -16.71
CA SER A 307 -13.14 17.87 -15.78
C SER A 307 -14.45 17.09 -15.80
N GLU A 308 -14.60 16.09 -16.69
CA GLU A 308 -15.78 15.23 -16.73
C GLU A 308 -15.81 14.35 -15.48
N THR A 309 -16.99 14.19 -14.87
CA THR A 309 -17.16 13.45 -13.61
C THR A 309 -18.34 12.50 -13.66
N ASP A 310 -18.23 11.41 -12.90
CA ASP A 310 -19.30 10.44 -12.68
C ASP A 310 -19.43 10.10 -11.18
N LEU A 311 -20.58 9.59 -10.74
CA LEU A 311 -20.87 9.22 -9.36
C LEU A 311 -21.05 7.71 -9.22
N VAL A 312 -20.13 7.07 -8.49
CA VAL A 312 -20.11 5.62 -8.30
C VAL A 312 -20.01 5.33 -6.81
N ASN A 313 -20.91 4.49 -6.28
CA ASN A 313 -20.95 4.16 -4.85
C ASN A 313 -20.94 5.40 -3.93
N GLY A 314 -21.57 6.50 -4.37
CA GLY A 314 -21.62 7.76 -3.64
C GLY A 314 -20.33 8.59 -3.64
N THR A 315 -19.31 8.19 -4.41
CA THR A 315 -18.04 8.91 -4.60
C THR A 315 -17.99 9.51 -6.00
N THR A 316 -17.62 10.79 -6.11
CA THR A 316 -17.46 11.46 -7.41
C THR A 316 -16.07 11.16 -7.97
N PHE A 317 -16.01 10.60 -9.17
CA PHE A 317 -14.78 10.30 -9.89
C PHE A 317 -14.61 11.19 -11.11
N TYR A 318 -13.41 11.70 -11.35
CA TYR A 318 -13.02 12.33 -12.60
C TYR A 318 -12.72 11.28 -13.68
N ARG A 319 -13.02 11.60 -14.93
CA ARG A 319 -12.70 10.72 -16.06
C ARG A 319 -11.21 10.65 -16.30
N ILE A 320 -10.65 9.45 -16.22
CA ILE A 320 -9.33 9.13 -16.74
C ILE A 320 -9.40 9.06 -18.26
N THR A 321 -8.42 9.67 -18.93
CA THR A 321 -8.27 9.62 -20.39
C THR A 321 -6.99 8.94 -20.86
N GLU A 322 -6.04 8.75 -19.96
CA GLU A 322 -4.72 8.20 -20.26
C GLU A 322 -4.11 7.59 -19.00
N GLY A 323 -3.43 6.45 -19.15
CA GLY A 323 -2.70 5.77 -18.09
C GLY A 323 -1.29 5.43 -18.54
N ASN A 324 -0.28 5.94 -17.84
CA ASN A 324 1.13 5.78 -18.21
C ASN A 324 1.91 5.09 -17.11
N VAL A 325 2.80 4.17 -17.52
CA VAL A 325 3.78 3.56 -16.63
C VAL A 325 5.17 3.62 -17.27
N THR A 326 6.14 4.15 -16.55
CA THR A 326 7.56 4.08 -16.89
C THR A 326 8.28 3.15 -15.92
N PHE A 327 8.86 2.05 -16.40
CA PHE A 327 9.72 1.17 -15.61
C PHE A 327 11.15 1.69 -15.62
N ASN A 328 11.76 1.75 -14.43
CA ASN A 328 13.11 2.28 -14.25
C ASN A 328 14.16 1.41 -14.95
N ASN A 329 15.29 2.00 -15.28
CA ASN A 329 16.47 1.27 -15.72
C ASN A 329 17.26 0.73 -14.51
N GLY A 330 18.29 -0.09 -14.79
CA GLY A 330 19.33 -0.39 -13.80
C GLY A 330 19.04 -1.52 -12.82
N PHE A 331 17.80 -1.99 -12.71
CA PHE A 331 17.46 -3.16 -11.88
C PHE A 331 17.82 -4.50 -12.52
N GLY A 332 18.05 -4.54 -13.84
CA GLY A 332 18.39 -5.77 -14.58
C GLY A 332 19.62 -6.54 -14.07
N ALA A 333 20.53 -5.87 -13.34
CA ALA A 333 21.69 -6.50 -12.73
C ALA A 333 21.46 -6.98 -11.28
N CYS A 334 20.29 -6.69 -10.71
CA CYS A 334 19.93 -7.05 -9.35
C CYS A 334 19.42 -8.48 -9.30
N SER A 335 19.87 -9.26 -8.32
CA SER A 335 19.57 -10.70 -8.23
C SER A 335 18.08 -11.02 -8.05
N PHE A 336 17.29 -10.06 -7.56
CA PHE A 336 15.84 -10.21 -7.45
C PHE A 336 15.12 -9.91 -8.77
N TRP A 337 15.75 -9.25 -9.75
CA TRP A 337 15.04 -8.84 -10.97
C TRP A 337 14.83 -10.05 -11.88
N ASN A 338 13.56 -10.40 -12.09
CA ASN A 338 13.13 -11.52 -12.91
C ASN A 338 11.73 -11.22 -13.45
N GLN A 339 11.23 -12.08 -14.35
CA GLN A 339 9.91 -11.91 -14.96
C GLN A 339 8.77 -11.84 -13.94
N THR A 340 8.80 -12.67 -12.89
CA THR A 340 7.77 -12.68 -11.83
C THR A 340 7.73 -11.34 -11.10
N ASN A 341 8.89 -10.82 -10.70
CA ASN A 341 8.97 -9.55 -9.98
C ASN A 341 8.63 -8.36 -10.89
N LEU A 342 8.94 -8.43 -12.19
CA LEU A 342 8.44 -7.44 -13.16
C LEU A 342 6.91 -7.47 -13.24
N ALA A 343 6.30 -8.66 -13.24
CA ALA A 343 4.85 -8.82 -13.31
C ALA A 343 4.15 -8.23 -12.06
N GLU A 344 4.74 -8.39 -10.88
CA GLU A 344 4.28 -7.75 -9.64
C GLU A 344 4.31 -6.22 -9.76
N VAL A 345 5.46 -5.65 -10.15
CA VAL A 345 5.63 -4.20 -10.32
C VAL A 345 4.66 -3.66 -11.38
N ALA A 346 4.50 -4.35 -12.50
CA ALA A 346 3.56 -3.96 -13.55
C ALA A 346 2.11 -3.96 -13.04
N THR A 347 1.73 -4.97 -12.27
CA THR A 347 0.37 -5.06 -11.68
C THR A 347 0.12 -3.88 -10.75
N HIS A 348 1.07 -3.56 -9.88
CA HIS A 348 0.99 -2.41 -8.98
C HIS A 348 0.83 -1.08 -9.73
N GLU A 349 1.73 -0.77 -10.67
CA GLU A 349 1.68 0.52 -11.37
C GLU A 349 0.47 0.64 -12.30
N ILE A 350 0.00 -0.46 -12.90
CA ILE A 350 -1.27 -0.46 -13.65
C ILE A 350 -2.45 -0.15 -12.72
N GLY A 351 -2.43 -0.66 -11.48
CA GLY A 351 -3.42 -0.32 -10.45
C GLY A 351 -3.55 1.19 -10.25
N HIS A 352 -2.41 1.89 -10.19
CA HIS A 352 -2.40 3.36 -10.17
C HIS A 352 -3.07 3.97 -11.40
N THR A 353 -2.78 3.47 -12.60
CA THR A 353 -3.37 4.01 -13.84
C THR A 353 -4.87 3.79 -13.98
N ILE A 354 -5.46 2.91 -13.15
CA ILE A 354 -6.91 2.68 -13.07
C ILE A 354 -7.53 3.34 -11.82
N GLY A 355 -6.79 4.24 -11.15
CA GLY A 355 -7.34 5.06 -10.06
C GLY A 355 -7.19 4.47 -8.66
N LEU A 356 -6.48 3.35 -8.49
CA LEU A 356 -6.18 2.81 -7.16
C LEU A 356 -5.01 3.56 -6.52
N GLY A 357 -5.15 3.86 -5.23
CA GLY A 357 -4.05 4.32 -4.39
C GLY A 357 -3.27 3.14 -3.80
N HIS A 358 -2.26 3.43 -2.99
CA HIS A 358 -1.64 2.40 -2.16
C HIS A 358 -2.60 1.90 -1.08
N SER A 359 -2.62 0.58 -0.81
CA SER A 359 -3.42 -0.04 0.25
C SER A 359 -3.03 0.44 1.66
N SER A 360 -1.73 0.59 1.88
CA SER A 360 -1.12 1.13 3.07
C SER A 360 0.23 1.73 2.67
N GLU A 361 0.70 2.68 3.48
CA GLU A 361 2.06 3.20 3.43
C GLU A 361 2.75 3.03 4.77
N ASN A 362 2.44 1.97 5.54
CA ASN A 362 2.98 1.71 6.89
C ASN A 362 3.96 0.52 6.90
N ASP A 363 5.17 0.70 7.44
CA ASP A 363 6.26 -0.29 7.32
C ASP A 363 5.98 -1.47 8.25
N ASN A 364 5.24 -1.16 9.32
CA ASN A 364 4.74 -2.09 10.30
C ASN A 364 3.22 -2.13 10.19
N GLU A 365 2.68 -2.26 8.98
CA GLU A 365 1.24 -2.39 8.75
C GLU A 365 0.68 -3.53 9.61
N PRO A 366 -0.15 -3.23 10.63
CA PRO A 366 -0.73 -4.27 11.48
C PRO A 366 -1.85 -5.04 10.78
N ASP A 367 -2.48 -4.49 9.74
CA ASP A 367 -3.52 -5.16 8.98
C ASP A 367 -2.90 -6.10 7.93
N PRO A 368 -3.04 -7.42 8.07
CA PRO A 368 -2.44 -8.37 7.13
C PRO A 368 -3.03 -8.23 5.71
N VAL A 369 -4.29 -7.79 5.57
CA VAL A 369 -4.95 -7.64 4.27
C VAL A 369 -4.35 -6.46 3.50
N LEU A 370 -4.22 -5.30 4.18
CA LEU A 370 -3.60 -4.12 3.56
C LEU A 370 -2.11 -4.35 3.28
N LYS A 371 -1.43 -5.10 4.15
CA LYS A 371 -0.02 -5.43 3.98
C LYS A 371 0.20 -6.37 2.80
N ASP A 372 -0.66 -7.37 2.63
CA ASP A 372 -0.53 -8.37 1.58
C ASP A 372 -0.98 -7.88 0.20
N ALA A 373 -1.73 -6.79 0.13
CA ALA A 373 -2.15 -6.19 -1.14
C ALA A 373 -0.98 -5.98 -2.13
N THR A 374 -1.25 -6.18 -3.42
CA THR A 374 -0.32 -5.82 -4.49
C THR A 374 -0.15 -4.31 -4.58
N MET A 375 -1.19 -3.53 -4.25
CA MET A 375 -1.10 -2.07 -4.10
C MET A 375 -0.39 -1.63 -2.81
N TYR A 376 0.21 -2.54 -2.03
CA TYR A 376 1.13 -2.15 -0.97
C TYR A 376 2.34 -1.44 -1.58
N TYR A 377 2.63 -0.23 -1.11
CA TYR A 377 3.64 0.67 -1.64
C TYR A 377 5.08 0.09 -1.75
N ARG A 378 5.40 -1.03 -1.10
CA ARG A 378 6.68 -1.76 -1.28
C ARG A 378 6.46 -3.01 -2.09
N ALA A 379 7.35 -3.25 -3.04
CA ALA A 379 7.46 -4.56 -3.66
C ALA A 379 7.75 -5.64 -2.60
N HIS A 380 7.03 -6.75 -2.71
CA HIS A 380 7.14 -7.94 -1.87
C HIS A 380 8.23 -8.86 -2.38
N PHE A 381 8.27 -9.12 -3.70
CA PHE A 381 9.21 -10.04 -4.32
C PHE A 381 9.22 -11.44 -3.70
N ASP A 382 8.06 -11.91 -3.27
CA ASP A 382 7.83 -13.22 -2.65
C ASP A 382 7.38 -14.30 -3.66
N GLY A 383 7.36 -13.97 -4.95
CA GLY A 383 6.99 -14.87 -6.03
C GLY A 383 5.53 -14.75 -6.47
N ARG A 384 4.75 -13.81 -5.92
CA ARG A 384 3.33 -13.58 -6.29
C ARG A 384 3.09 -13.29 -7.78
N GLY A 385 4.04 -12.64 -8.45
CA GLY A 385 3.89 -12.29 -9.86
C GLY A 385 2.74 -11.31 -10.11
N ALA A 386 2.07 -11.47 -11.25
CA ALA A 386 0.87 -10.70 -11.55
C ALA A 386 -0.34 -11.27 -10.82
N ALA A 387 -0.62 -10.72 -9.64
CA ALA A 387 -1.72 -11.11 -8.78
C ALA A 387 -2.35 -9.88 -8.13
N VAL A 388 -3.63 -9.97 -7.82
CA VAL A 388 -4.38 -9.01 -7.00
C VAL A 388 -4.90 -9.75 -5.77
N HIS A 389 -4.95 -9.06 -4.63
CA HIS A 389 -5.34 -9.64 -3.34
C HIS A 389 -6.60 -8.95 -2.81
N ALA A 390 -7.06 -9.33 -1.63
CA ALA A 390 -8.38 -8.96 -1.12
C ALA A 390 -8.66 -7.44 -1.11
N ASP A 391 -7.69 -6.61 -0.67
CA ASP A 391 -7.85 -5.14 -0.69
C ASP A 391 -7.88 -4.58 -2.12
N ASP A 392 -7.02 -5.10 -3.01
CA ASP A 392 -6.96 -4.70 -4.41
C ASP A 392 -8.29 -4.99 -5.13
N MET A 393 -8.85 -6.19 -4.89
CA MET A 393 -10.12 -6.64 -5.44
C MET A 393 -11.29 -5.78 -4.92
N ALA A 394 -11.32 -5.49 -3.62
CA ALA A 394 -12.33 -4.62 -3.04
C ALA A 394 -12.25 -3.20 -3.62
N GLY A 395 -11.04 -2.66 -3.77
CA GLY A 395 -10.80 -1.36 -4.38
C GLY A 395 -11.27 -1.28 -5.83
N VAL A 396 -10.89 -2.25 -6.66
CA VAL A 396 -11.25 -2.22 -8.09
C VAL A 396 -12.75 -2.46 -8.29
N ARG A 397 -13.40 -3.32 -7.49
CA ARG A 397 -14.88 -3.50 -7.49
C ARG A 397 -15.60 -2.22 -7.08
N PHE A 398 -15.07 -1.48 -6.10
CA PHE A 398 -15.65 -0.22 -5.68
C PHE A 398 -15.58 0.85 -6.77
N ILE A 399 -14.43 0.95 -7.44
CA ILE A 399 -14.20 1.95 -8.49
C ILE A 399 -14.94 1.56 -9.77
N TYR A 400 -14.95 0.28 -10.14
CA TYR A 400 -15.51 -0.26 -11.39
C TYR A 400 -16.51 -1.37 -11.08
N PRO A 401 -17.67 -1.09 -10.47
CA PRO A 401 -18.65 -2.12 -10.21
C PRO A 401 -19.00 -2.82 -11.53
N GLY A 402 -18.87 -4.14 -11.54
CA GLY A 402 -19.43 -4.98 -12.58
C GLY A 402 -20.93 -4.78 -12.62
N ALA A 403 -21.54 -4.91 -13.80
CA ALA A 403 -22.96 -5.19 -13.80
C ALA A 403 -23.15 -6.49 -13.01
N THR A 404 -23.95 -6.46 -11.94
CA THR A 404 -24.78 -7.64 -11.63
C THR A 404 -25.55 -7.87 -12.92
N ASP A 405 -25.12 -8.82 -13.74
CA ASP A 405 -25.84 -9.14 -14.96
C ASP A 405 -27.29 -9.35 -14.54
N PRO A 406 -28.28 -8.57 -15.04
CA PRO A 406 -29.66 -8.68 -14.59
C PRO A 406 -30.28 -10.08 -14.81
N GLY A 407 -29.57 -10.98 -15.51
CA GLY A 407 -29.90 -12.39 -15.67
C GLY A 407 -29.02 -13.39 -14.88
N VAL A 408 -27.99 -12.95 -14.17
CA VAL A 408 -27.16 -13.83 -13.33
C VAL A 408 -27.66 -13.77 -11.88
N PRO A 409 -28.07 -14.91 -11.31
CA PRO A 409 -28.44 -14.99 -9.90
C PRO A 409 -27.33 -14.45 -9.00
N ASP A 410 -27.71 -13.55 -8.10
CA ASP A 410 -26.98 -13.12 -6.90
C ASP A 410 -28.01 -13.25 -5.79
N GLN A 411 -28.00 -14.41 -5.12
CA GLN A 411 -29.04 -14.84 -4.20
C GLN A 411 -29.00 -14.04 -2.89
N ASP A 412 -27.84 -13.57 -2.47
CA ASP A 412 -27.66 -12.88 -1.19
C ASP A 412 -27.45 -11.37 -1.30
N GLY A 413 -27.29 -10.85 -2.53
CA GLY A 413 -27.26 -9.44 -2.87
C GLY A 413 -25.98 -8.73 -2.47
N ASP A 414 -24.87 -9.46 -2.38
CA ASP A 414 -23.58 -8.89 -1.99
C ASP A 414 -22.78 -8.26 -3.14
N GLY A 415 -23.29 -8.40 -4.37
CA GLY A 415 -22.67 -7.88 -5.59
C GLY A 415 -21.76 -8.88 -6.31
N VAL A 416 -21.70 -10.13 -5.85
CA VAL A 416 -21.02 -11.25 -6.50
C VAL A 416 -22.06 -12.24 -7.03
N ALA A 417 -21.87 -12.68 -8.28
CA ALA A 417 -22.78 -13.64 -8.89
C ALA A 417 -22.66 -15.04 -8.26
N ASP A 418 -23.76 -15.76 -8.03
CA ASP A 418 -23.81 -17.11 -7.42
C ASP A 418 -22.79 -18.11 -8.02
N ALA A 419 -22.50 -17.98 -9.32
CA ALA A 419 -21.56 -18.87 -10.02
C ALA A 419 -20.08 -18.60 -9.68
N GLN A 420 -19.78 -17.46 -9.08
CA GLN A 420 -18.44 -16.97 -8.74
C GLN A 420 -18.35 -16.55 -7.27
N ASP A 421 -19.44 -16.68 -6.54
CA ASP A 421 -19.56 -16.38 -5.13
C ASP A 421 -19.08 -17.59 -4.33
N ASN A 422 -18.08 -17.39 -3.47
CA ASN A 422 -17.60 -18.43 -2.58
C ASN A 422 -18.52 -18.65 -1.38
N CYS A 423 -19.55 -17.81 -1.17
CA CYS A 423 -20.69 -18.03 -0.28
C CYS A 423 -22.04 -17.61 -0.88
N PRO A 424 -22.59 -18.31 -1.92
CA PRO A 424 -23.80 -17.90 -2.67
C PRO A 424 -25.09 -17.64 -1.87
N GLY A 425 -25.13 -18.03 -0.60
CA GLY A 425 -26.29 -17.84 0.28
C GLY A 425 -26.02 -16.91 1.46
N MET A 426 -24.83 -16.33 1.59
CA MET A 426 -24.43 -15.49 2.71
C MET A 426 -23.49 -14.36 2.29
N ALA A 427 -24.10 -13.18 2.16
CA ALA A 427 -23.45 -11.98 1.65
C ALA A 427 -22.06 -11.74 2.25
N ASN A 428 -21.04 -11.80 1.39
CA ASN A 428 -19.64 -11.67 1.72
C ASN A 428 -18.86 -10.99 0.57
N ALA A 429 -19.20 -9.75 0.26
CA ALA A 429 -18.65 -9.02 -0.90
C ALA A 429 -17.11 -8.99 -1.01
N SER A 430 -16.39 -9.18 0.10
CA SER A 430 -14.93 -9.31 0.13
C SER A 430 -14.40 -10.64 -0.41
N GLN A 431 -15.26 -11.64 -0.54
CA GLN A 431 -14.97 -13.01 -1.01
C GLN A 431 -13.77 -13.62 -0.30
N THR A 432 -13.64 -13.33 0.99
CA THR A 432 -12.50 -13.78 1.81
C THR A 432 -12.56 -15.29 1.98
N ASP A 433 -11.46 -15.95 1.67
CA ASP A 433 -11.20 -17.39 1.80
C ASP A 433 -9.78 -17.52 2.37
N THR A 434 -9.69 -17.75 3.68
CA THR A 434 -8.43 -17.68 4.43
C THR A 434 -7.53 -18.88 4.19
N ASP A 435 -8.09 -20.06 3.92
CA ASP A 435 -7.31 -21.28 3.72
C ASP A 435 -7.21 -21.73 2.25
N GLY A 436 -7.95 -21.07 1.35
CA GLY A 436 -7.80 -21.17 -0.08
C GLY A 436 -8.44 -22.42 -0.68
N ASP A 437 -9.46 -22.98 -0.03
CA ASP A 437 -10.17 -24.16 -0.52
C ASP A 437 -11.35 -23.85 -1.47
N GLY A 438 -11.66 -22.56 -1.64
CA GLY A 438 -12.69 -22.05 -2.52
C GLY A 438 -14.06 -21.84 -1.85
N GLU A 439 -14.21 -22.15 -0.56
CA GLU A 439 -15.39 -21.81 0.24
C GLU A 439 -15.09 -20.54 1.08
N GLY A 440 -15.99 -19.56 1.06
CA GLY A 440 -15.73 -18.31 1.76
C GLY A 440 -15.81 -18.46 3.27
N ASP A 441 -14.97 -17.74 4.01
CA ASP A 441 -14.84 -17.82 5.48
C ASP A 441 -16.17 -17.69 6.26
N LEU A 442 -17.19 -17.06 5.66
CA LEU A 442 -18.51 -16.90 6.25
C LEU A 442 -19.39 -18.15 6.17
N CYS A 443 -19.25 -18.92 5.10
CA CYS A 443 -20.00 -20.15 4.84
C CYS A 443 -19.20 -21.41 5.12
N ASP A 444 -17.88 -21.30 5.14
CA ASP A 444 -17.00 -22.42 5.40
C ASP A 444 -17.14 -22.93 6.85
N PRO A 445 -17.43 -24.25 7.05
CA PRO A 445 -17.41 -24.88 8.35
C PRO A 445 -16.02 -24.97 9.00
N CYS A 446 -14.92 -24.70 8.31
CA CYS A 446 -13.58 -24.70 8.90
C CYS A 446 -12.55 -23.72 8.27
N PRO A 447 -12.71 -22.39 8.45
CA PRO A 447 -11.91 -21.32 7.76
C PRO A 447 -10.42 -21.23 8.06
N LEU A 448 -9.85 -22.23 8.73
CA LEU A 448 -8.44 -22.31 9.12
C LEU A 448 -7.79 -23.59 8.60
N ILE A 449 -8.54 -24.49 7.94
CA ILE A 449 -8.06 -25.79 7.49
C ILE A 449 -8.63 -26.09 6.11
N ALA A 450 -7.80 -25.83 5.09
CA ALA A 450 -8.15 -26.12 3.70
C ALA A 450 -8.62 -27.57 3.54
N GLY A 451 -9.86 -27.75 3.07
CA GLY A 451 -10.43 -29.08 2.90
C GLY A 451 -11.66 -29.10 2.00
N PRO A 452 -12.01 -30.25 1.39
CA PRO A 452 -13.26 -30.33 0.68
C PRO A 452 -14.44 -30.18 1.66
N ALA A 453 -15.44 -29.36 1.28
CA ALA A 453 -16.71 -29.13 1.98
C ALA A 453 -17.21 -30.38 2.71
N GLY A 454 -16.91 -30.46 4.01
CA GLY A 454 -17.08 -31.68 4.81
C GLY A 454 -16.91 -31.41 6.30
N ASP A 455 -18.04 -31.38 7.01
CA ASP A 455 -18.31 -31.03 8.42
C ASP A 455 -17.46 -31.67 9.54
N THR A 456 -16.28 -32.25 9.28
CA THR A 456 -15.51 -33.00 10.29
C THR A 456 -14.12 -32.47 10.61
N ALA A 457 -13.64 -31.44 9.90
CA ALA A 457 -12.32 -30.84 10.16
C ALA A 457 -12.31 -29.96 11.42
N CYS A 458 -13.39 -29.21 11.67
CA CYS A 458 -13.52 -28.31 12.81
C CYS A 458 -14.48 -28.84 13.89
N ALA A 459 -14.10 -28.66 15.16
CA ALA A 459 -14.96 -28.98 16.30
C ALA A 459 -15.87 -27.78 16.69
N PRO A 460 -17.07 -28.00 17.27
CA PRO A 460 -17.98 -26.91 17.57
C PRO A 460 -17.54 -26.07 18.79
N ILE A 461 -17.94 -24.80 18.78
CA ILE A 461 -17.86 -23.89 19.93
C ILE A 461 -19.24 -23.79 20.60
N PHE A 462 -19.42 -24.40 21.77
CA PHE A 462 -20.75 -24.60 22.39
C PHE A 462 -21.42 -23.34 22.99
N VAL A 463 -20.64 -22.30 23.27
CA VAL A 463 -21.16 -21.03 23.80
C VAL A 463 -20.33 -19.93 23.19
N SER A 464 -20.84 -19.29 22.15
CA SER A 464 -20.11 -18.25 21.43
C SER A 464 -20.78 -16.89 21.67
N ARG A 465 -20.07 -15.97 22.32
CA ARG A 465 -20.56 -14.63 22.60
C ARG A 465 -19.52 -13.60 22.25
N LEU A 466 -19.88 -12.72 21.32
CA LEU A 466 -19.09 -11.58 20.93
C LEU A 466 -19.71 -10.30 21.47
N THR A 467 -18.88 -9.41 22.01
CA THR A 467 -19.28 -8.04 22.33
C THR A 467 -18.25 -7.08 21.76
N VAL A 468 -18.74 -6.19 20.91
CA VAL A 468 -17.97 -5.11 20.31
C VAL A 468 -18.42 -3.80 20.91
N THR A 469 -17.48 -2.96 21.34
CA THR A 469 -17.73 -1.58 21.75
C THR A 469 -16.96 -0.66 20.81
N LEU A 470 -17.64 0.29 20.17
CA LEU A 470 -17.06 1.19 19.16
C LEU A 470 -16.84 2.60 19.74
N GLY A 471 -15.71 3.24 19.41
CA GLY A 471 -15.39 4.62 19.78
C GLY A 471 -13.88 4.86 19.96
N LYS A 472 -13.49 5.92 20.67
CA LYS A 472 -12.06 6.26 20.93
C LYS A 472 -11.24 5.16 21.62
N ARG A 473 -11.91 4.16 22.20
CA ARG A 473 -11.31 2.97 22.82
C ARG A 473 -12.07 1.73 22.39
N SER A 474 -12.16 1.50 21.08
CA SER A 474 -12.81 0.32 20.54
C SER A 474 -12.27 -0.94 21.19
N ARG A 475 -13.15 -1.89 21.49
CA ARG A 475 -12.78 -3.12 22.17
C ARG A 475 -13.69 -4.24 21.72
N LEU A 476 -13.06 -5.36 21.38
CA LEU A 476 -13.74 -6.60 21.07
C LEU A 476 -13.44 -7.62 22.17
N VAL A 477 -14.48 -8.30 22.63
CA VAL A 477 -14.39 -9.41 23.57
C VAL A 477 -15.23 -10.56 23.03
N TRP A 478 -14.55 -11.62 22.62
CA TRP A 478 -15.17 -12.88 22.25
C TRP A 478 -14.98 -13.92 23.36
N GLN A 479 -16.00 -14.74 23.59
CA GLN A 479 -16.00 -15.81 24.58
C GLN A 479 -16.57 -17.07 23.95
N GLY A 480 -15.82 -18.16 24.05
CA GLY A 480 -16.13 -19.48 23.51
C GLY A 480 -16.08 -20.57 24.60
N SER A 481 -16.68 -21.73 24.35
CA SER A 481 -16.42 -22.95 25.13
C SER A 481 -16.08 -24.09 24.18
N ILE A 482 -14.88 -24.66 24.33
CA ILE A 482 -14.32 -25.69 23.44
C ILE A 482 -13.95 -26.96 24.20
N ALA A 483 -13.97 -28.09 23.51
CA ALA A 483 -13.50 -29.38 24.04
C ALA A 483 -12.13 -29.71 23.42
N LEU A 484 -11.05 -29.36 24.10
CA LEU A 484 -9.70 -29.74 23.67
C LEU A 484 -9.42 -31.20 24.04
N PRO A 485 -8.99 -32.04 23.08
CA PRO A 485 -8.58 -33.42 23.37
C PRO A 485 -7.44 -33.48 24.40
N ASP A 486 -7.44 -34.51 25.24
CA ASP A 486 -6.32 -34.77 26.13
C ASP A 486 -5.05 -35.03 25.29
N GLY A 487 -3.98 -34.28 25.54
CA GLY A 487 -2.73 -34.38 24.80
C GLY A 487 -2.63 -33.51 23.54
N ALA A 488 -3.64 -32.68 23.24
CA ALA A 488 -3.54 -31.70 22.15
C ALA A 488 -2.28 -30.81 22.32
N ALA A 489 -1.53 -30.62 21.23
CA ALA A 489 -0.44 -29.65 21.23
C ALA A 489 -1.03 -28.26 21.48
N THR A 490 -0.51 -27.52 22.46
CA THR A 490 -0.98 -26.14 22.72
C THR A 490 0.10 -25.12 22.37
N THR A 491 0.93 -25.47 21.38
CA THR A 491 2.12 -24.73 20.95
C THR A 491 1.78 -23.42 20.26
N ALA A 492 0.56 -23.26 19.74
CA ALA A 492 0.06 -22.02 19.18
C ALA A 492 -1.45 -21.91 19.39
N ALA A 493 -1.97 -20.70 19.26
CA ALA A 493 -3.40 -20.47 19.10
C ALA A 493 -3.63 -19.36 18.07
N HIS A 494 -4.62 -19.55 17.20
CA HIS A 494 -5.00 -18.61 16.16
C HIS A 494 -6.49 -18.33 16.28
N ALA A 495 -6.87 -17.07 16.40
CA ALA A 495 -8.27 -16.66 16.36
C ALA A 495 -8.53 -15.89 15.06
N LEU A 496 -9.54 -16.32 14.31
CA LEU A 496 -10.03 -15.68 13.10
C LEU A 496 -11.51 -15.31 13.32
N LEU A 497 -11.85 -14.05 13.08
CA LEU A 497 -13.23 -13.55 13.09
C LEU A 497 -13.48 -12.85 11.77
N VAL A 498 -14.55 -13.23 11.07
CA VAL A 498 -14.88 -12.72 9.73
C VAL A 498 -16.33 -12.26 9.69
N ASN A 499 -16.60 -11.19 8.95
CA ASN A 499 -17.94 -10.70 8.66
C ASN A 499 -18.13 -10.49 7.15
N ALA A 500 -19.30 -9.97 6.74
CA ALA A 500 -19.63 -9.68 5.34
C ALA A 500 -18.63 -8.75 4.62
N GLY A 501 -17.89 -7.92 5.37
CA GLY A 501 -16.85 -7.04 4.86
C GLY A 501 -15.43 -7.61 4.94
N GLY A 502 -15.29 -8.90 5.28
CA GLY A 502 -14.01 -9.60 5.36
C GLY A 502 -13.47 -9.80 6.78
N VAL A 503 -12.15 -9.99 6.88
CA VAL A 503 -11.46 -10.33 8.12
C VAL A 503 -11.57 -9.21 9.15
N VAL A 504 -12.13 -9.52 10.32
CA VAL A 504 -12.30 -8.60 11.45
C VAL A 504 -11.14 -8.72 12.43
N ILE A 505 -10.71 -9.95 12.71
CA ILE A 505 -9.54 -10.27 13.51
C ILE A 505 -8.87 -11.48 12.87
N ASP A 506 -7.58 -11.35 12.60
CA ASP A 506 -6.66 -12.47 12.43
C ASP A 506 -5.56 -12.31 13.50
N THR A 507 -5.45 -13.27 14.41
CA THR A 507 -4.40 -13.24 15.43
C THR A 507 -3.89 -14.64 15.72
N ALA A 508 -2.80 -15.01 15.05
CA ALA A 508 -1.96 -16.15 15.39
C ALA A 508 -0.94 -15.79 16.49
N MET A 509 -0.76 -16.67 17.48
CA MET A 509 0.18 -16.47 18.58
C MET A 509 0.90 -17.77 18.94
N GLY A 510 2.23 -17.72 19.01
CA GLY A 510 3.07 -18.86 19.40
C GLY A 510 3.10 -19.17 20.91
N GLY A 511 3.70 -20.33 21.22
CA GLY A 511 4.07 -20.95 22.49
C GLY A 511 3.20 -20.71 23.72
N ALA A 512 2.44 -21.71 24.20
CA ALA A 512 1.95 -21.70 25.58
C ALA A 512 3.11 -21.66 26.59
N LEU A 513 2.99 -20.81 27.61
CA LEU A 513 3.90 -20.81 28.76
C LEU A 513 3.68 -22.09 29.60
N GLY A 514 4.45 -23.16 29.37
CA GLY A 514 4.52 -24.32 30.26
C GLY A 514 4.94 -25.64 29.60
N ALA A 515 5.95 -26.31 30.18
CA ALA A 515 6.56 -27.55 29.70
C ALA A 515 5.66 -28.79 29.84
N GLY A 516 5.98 -29.83 29.05
CA GLY A 516 5.21 -31.05 28.82
C GLY A 516 4.64 -31.74 30.06
N GLY A 517 3.39 -32.18 29.93
CA GLY A 517 2.57 -32.79 30.97
C GLY A 517 1.09 -32.46 30.74
N ARG A 518 0.20 -33.08 31.54
CA ARG A 518 -1.27 -32.86 31.54
C ARG A 518 -1.61 -31.37 31.35
N LEU A 519 -2.48 -31.05 30.39
CA LEU A 519 -2.81 -29.67 30.01
C LEU A 519 -3.08 -28.79 31.24
N PRO A 520 -2.40 -27.63 31.39
CA PRO A 520 -2.55 -26.77 32.55
C PRO A 520 -3.97 -26.20 32.63
N GLY A 521 -4.45 -25.95 33.84
CA GLY A 521 -5.81 -25.40 34.06
C GLY A 521 -6.05 -24.03 33.44
N ARG A 522 -5.00 -23.35 32.96
CA ARG A 522 -5.06 -22.05 32.28
C ARG A 522 -3.94 -21.93 31.24
N LEU A 523 -4.30 -21.53 30.03
CA LEU A 523 -3.39 -21.16 28.94
C LEU A 523 -3.59 -19.70 28.57
N ARG A 524 -2.52 -19.03 28.15
CA ARG A 524 -2.56 -17.61 27.79
C ARG A 524 -1.62 -17.34 26.62
N TYR A 525 -2.17 -16.73 25.57
CA TYR A 525 -1.46 -16.31 24.37
C TYR A 525 -1.63 -14.81 24.22
N ARG A 526 -0.56 -14.10 23.86
CA ARG A 526 -0.56 -12.63 23.79
C ARG A 526 0.14 -12.15 22.52
N SER A 527 -0.46 -11.18 21.85
CA SER A 527 0.14 -10.37 20.80
C SER A 527 0.11 -8.89 21.22
N ASP A 528 0.58 -8.01 20.34
CA ASP A 528 0.56 -6.56 20.59
C ASP A 528 -0.87 -6.00 20.64
N GLN A 529 -1.80 -6.59 19.89
CA GLN A 529 -3.19 -6.14 19.76
C GLN A 529 -4.20 -7.03 20.51
N GLY A 530 -3.82 -8.27 20.84
CA GLY A 530 -4.74 -9.32 21.26
C GLY A 530 -4.31 -10.13 22.49
N LEU A 531 -5.28 -10.74 23.16
CA LEU A 531 -5.07 -11.71 24.24
C LEU A 531 -6.07 -12.85 24.13
N ILE A 532 -5.58 -14.08 23.95
CA ILE A 532 -6.38 -15.31 24.08
C ILE A 532 -6.09 -15.95 25.44
N THR A 533 -7.13 -16.34 26.16
CA THR A 533 -7.04 -17.09 27.41
C THR A 533 -7.94 -18.30 27.35
N LEU A 534 -7.40 -19.49 27.63
CA LEU A 534 -8.18 -20.72 27.79
C LEU A 534 -8.18 -21.10 29.27
N ARG A 535 -9.33 -21.39 29.85
CA ARG A 535 -9.45 -21.81 31.26
C ARG A 535 -10.26 -23.10 31.36
N ARG A 536 -9.66 -24.16 31.90
CA ARG A 536 -10.32 -25.46 32.09
C ARG A 536 -11.47 -25.33 33.09
N THR A 537 -12.60 -25.93 32.79
CA THR A 537 -13.81 -25.93 33.63
C THR A 537 -14.00 -27.28 34.35
N ARG A 538 -14.88 -27.30 35.36
CA ARG A 538 -15.38 -28.54 35.98
C ARG A 538 -16.30 -29.22 34.96
N GLY A 539 -15.74 -30.16 34.19
CA GLY A 539 -16.42 -30.79 33.05
C GLY A 539 -15.49 -31.14 31.89
N GLY A 540 -14.21 -30.72 31.94
CA GLY A 540 -13.20 -31.10 30.94
C GLY A 540 -13.09 -30.15 29.75
N THR A 541 -14.00 -29.20 29.59
CA THR A 541 -13.95 -28.17 28.53
C THR A 541 -13.08 -26.97 28.93
N TYR A 542 -12.72 -26.15 27.94
CA TYR A 542 -12.00 -24.90 28.12
C TYR A 542 -12.89 -23.71 27.76
N GLN A 543 -12.99 -22.74 28.67
CA GLN A 543 -13.53 -21.42 28.35
C GLN A 543 -12.47 -20.62 27.61
N ALA A 544 -12.73 -20.35 26.34
CA ALA A 544 -11.93 -19.46 25.51
C ALA A 544 -12.38 -18.01 25.72
N ARG A 545 -11.42 -17.10 25.79
CA ARG A 545 -11.68 -15.66 25.83
C ARG A 545 -10.64 -14.92 25.01
N VAL A 546 -11.11 -14.23 23.99
CA VAL A 546 -10.29 -13.41 23.10
C VAL A 546 -10.62 -11.95 23.32
N VAL A 547 -9.58 -11.14 23.51
CA VAL A 547 -9.72 -9.70 23.75
C VAL A 547 -8.81 -8.97 22.80
N VAL A 548 -9.38 -8.13 21.95
CA VAL A 548 -8.63 -7.24 21.08
C VAL A 548 -8.93 -5.79 21.47
N ARG A 549 -7.89 -4.97 21.54
CA ARG A 549 -7.98 -3.55 21.87
C ARG A 549 -7.75 -2.72 20.62
N HIS A 550 -8.58 -1.70 20.42
CA HIS A 550 -8.57 -0.83 19.24
C HIS A 550 -8.63 -1.59 17.91
N PRO A 551 -9.50 -2.61 17.77
CA PRO A 551 -9.67 -3.25 16.47
C PRO A 551 -10.19 -2.22 15.44
N HIS A 552 -9.66 -2.28 14.23
CA HIS A 552 -10.21 -1.61 13.06
C HIS A 552 -11.43 -2.42 12.63
N LEU A 553 -12.64 -1.84 12.73
CA LEU A 553 -13.89 -2.59 12.58
C LEU A 553 -14.81 -1.83 11.63
N SER A 554 -15.20 -2.47 10.54
CA SER A 554 -16.45 -2.19 9.83
C SER A 554 -17.47 -3.23 10.27
N MET A 555 -18.50 -2.82 11.01
CA MET A 555 -19.59 -3.70 11.49
C MET A 555 -20.94 -3.28 10.91
N ALA A 556 -20.94 -2.37 9.94
CA ALA A 556 -22.15 -1.83 9.34
C ALA A 556 -22.90 -2.96 8.63
N GLY A 557 -24.15 -3.21 9.04
CA GLY A 557 -25.02 -4.14 8.34
C GLY A 557 -24.60 -5.61 8.39
N ALA A 558 -23.73 -6.06 9.30
CA ALA A 558 -23.33 -7.46 9.42
C ALA A 558 -24.30 -8.26 10.33
N PRO A 559 -25.30 -9.00 9.80
CA PRO A 559 -26.19 -9.83 10.61
C PRO A 559 -25.51 -11.10 11.14
N VAL A 560 -24.46 -11.56 10.47
CA VAL A 560 -23.78 -12.84 10.73
C VAL A 560 -22.25 -12.64 10.73
N MET A 561 -21.56 -13.46 11.52
CA MET A 561 -20.10 -13.56 11.55
C MET A 561 -19.66 -15.01 11.73
N SER A 562 -18.50 -15.36 11.20
CA SER A 562 -17.79 -16.61 11.51
C SER A 562 -16.78 -16.37 12.65
N ALA A 563 -16.70 -17.31 13.58
CA ALA A 563 -15.78 -17.26 14.70
C ALA A 563 -14.98 -18.55 14.85
N SER A 564 -13.72 -18.49 14.42
CA SER A 564 -12.81 -19.61 14.35
C SER A 564 -11.67 -19.47 15.37
N LEU A 565 -11.29 -20.59 15.95
CA LEU A 565 -10.18 -20.69 16.89
C LEU A 565 -9.42 -21.99 16.64
N GLU A 566 -8.16 -21.89 16.30
CA GLU A 566 -7.24 -23.02 16.28
C GLU A 566 -6.40 -23.03 17.55
N VAL A 567 -6.20 -24.22 18.11
CA VAL A 567 -5.26 -24.48 19.20
C VAL A 567 -4.42 -25.69 18.82
N GLY A 568 -3.15 -25.45 18.47
CA GLY A 568 -2.23 -26.49 18.03
C GLY A 568 -2.53 -27.02 16.63
N ALA A 569 -3.24 -28.15 16.56
CA ALA A 569 -3.67 -28.79 15.31
C ALA A 569 -5.18 -29.05 15.32
N THR A 570 -5.90 -28.46 16.27
CA THR A 570 -7.35 -28.60 16.41
C THR A 570 -8.00 -27.25 16.18
N ALA A 571 -8.82 -27.16 15.14
CA ALA A 571 -9.62 -25.98 14.85
C ALA A 571 -11.05 -26.14 15.39
N PHE A 572 -11.62 -24.99 15.76
CA PHE A 572 -12.97 -24.88 16.28
C PHE A 572 -13.68 -23.73 15.57
N THR A 573 -14.97 -23.89 15.26
CA THR A 573 -15.76 -22.82 14.62
C THR A 573 -17.13 -22.63 15.30
N SER A 574 -17.71 -21.46 15.08
CA SER A 574 -19.13 -21.16 15.36
C SER A 574 -19.59 -19.95 14.57
N SER A 575 -20.77 -20.05 13.97
CA SER A 575 -21.48 -18.91 13.40
C SER A 575 -22.13 -18.07 14.50
N LEU A 576 -22.12 -16.75 14.34
CA LEU A 576 -22.63 -15.78 15.30
C LEU A 576 -23.66 -14.87 14.64
N SER A 577 -24.87 -14.79 15.20
CA SER A 577 -25.84 -13.76 14.82
C SER A 577 -25.62 -12.49 15.61
N CYS A 578 -25.46 -11.35 14.92
CA CYS A 578 -25.14 -10.05 15.49
C CYS A 578 -26.35 -9.11 15.51
N ALA A 579 -26.48 -8.33 16.59
CA ALA A 579 -27.46 -7.26 16.70
C ALA A 579 -26.81 -5.97 17.19
N GLU A 580 -27.11 -4.87 16.52
CA GLU A 580 -26.79 -3.53 17.01
C GLU A 580 -27.65 -3.17 18.22
N MET A 581 -27.03 -2.58 19.24
CA MET A 581 -27.71 -2.10 20.42
C MET A 581 -28.02 -0.59 20.29
N ARG A 582 -29.10 -0.13 20.92
CA ARG A 582 -29.54 1.29 20.90
C ARG A 582 -28.37 2.27 21.01
N GLY A 583 -28.19 3.08 19.96
CA GLY A 583 -27.16 4.11 19.86
C GLY A 583 -25.92 3.76 19.04
N GLY A 584 -25.88 2.62 18.31
CA GLY A 584 -24.87 2.27 17.30
C GLY A 584 -23.44 2.03 17.83
N ARG A 585 -23.19 2.24 19.13
CA ARG A 585 -21.85 2.16 19.75
C ARG A 585 -21.51 0.77 20.27
N ARG A 586 -22.42 -0.19 20.18
CA ARG A 586 -22.22 -1.53 20.73
C ARG A 586 -22.93 -2.59 19.89
N VAL A 587 -22.18 -3.61 19.50
CA VAL A 587 -22.70 -4.80 18.80
C VAL A 587 -22.57 -6.00 19.73
N ARG A 588 -23.59 -6.84 19.73
CA ARG A 588 -23.58 -8.11 20.47
C ARG A 588 -23.92 -9.23 19.51
N CYS A 589 -23.07 -10.25 19.47
CA CYS A 589 -23.32 -11.45 18.68
C CYS A 589 -23.38 -12.69 19.56
N ARG A 590 -24.18 -13.66 19.11
CA ARG A 590 -24.43 -14.93 19.83
C ARG A 590 -24.49 -16.07 18.83
N GLY A 591 -23.88 -17.19 19.20
CA GLY A 591 -23.90 -18.47 18.50
C GLY A 591 -24.12 -19.59 19.50
#